data_AF-A0A1R4KP10-F1
#
_entry.id   AF-A0A1R4KP10-F1
#
_cell.length_a   1.000
_cell.length_b   1.000
_cell.length_c   1.000
_cell.angle_alpha   90.00
_cell.angle_beta   90.00
_cell.angle_gamma   90.00
#
_symmetry.space_group_name_H-M   'P 1'
#
loop_
_entity.id
_entity.type
_entity.pdbx_description
1 polymer ?
#
loop_
_entity_poly.entity_id
_entity_poly.type
_entity_poly.pdbx_seq_one_letter_code
_entity_poly.pdbx_strand_id
1 'polypeptide(L)'
;MVGEVSAADGALQRGASIVSQSKTEIVTELNSISNQLSGIGAAWTGAGATSFQQTFQAWAEKSKRITNALNEFEQNLRDSQTTYTATDDTSKAAHNKFMGRLG
;
A
#
# COMPACT_ATOMS: atom_id res chain seq x y z
N MET A 1 17.96 14.85 18.56
CA MET A 1 16.84 15.12 17.64
C MET A 1 17.20 14.87 16.17
N VAL A 2 18.26 15.43 15.57
CA VAL A 2 18.57 15.20 14.13
C VAL A 2 18.81 13.72 13.77
N GLY A 3 19.47 12.93 14.62
CA GLY A 3 19.70 11.50 14.36
C GLY A 3 18.45 10.62 14.49
N GLU A 4 17.46 11.07 15.24
CA GLU A 4 16.21 10.34 15.50
C GLU A 4 15.24 10.49 14.32
N VAL A 5 15.21 11.68 13.71
CA VAL A 5 14.46 11.98 12.48
C VAL A 5 15.01 11.19 11.30
N SER A 6 16.33 11.18 11.10
CA SER A 6 16.98 10.41 10.03
C SER A 6 16.74 8.90 10.16
N ALA A 7 16.73 8.36 11.39
CA ALA A 7 16.42 6.96 11.65
C ALA A 7 14.94 6.63 11.37
N ALA A 8 14.02 7.53 11.72
CA ALA A 8 12.59 7.40 11.45
C ALA A 8 12.29 7.44 9.94
N ASP A 9 12.89 8.37 9.19
CA ASP A 9 12.74 8.45 7.73
C ASP A 9 13.24 7.17 7.03
N GLY A 10 14.41 6.66 7.45
CA GLY A 10 14.95 5.40 6.92
C GLY A 10 14.10 4.17 7.28
N ALA A 11 13.40 4.19 8.42
CA ALA A 11 12.46 3.13 8.78
C ALA A 11 11.15 3.23 7.97
N LEU A 12 10.61 4.43 7.77
CA LEU A 12 9.41 4.68 6.97
C LEU A 12 9.62 4.29 5.51
N GLN A 13 10.74 4.68 4.90
CA GLN A 13 11.06 4.32 3.52
C GLN A 13 11.17 2.80 3.34
N ARG A 14 11.85 2.10 4.27
CA ARG A 14 11.93 0.63 4.25
C ARG A 14 10.56 -0.02 4.41
N GLY A 15 9.75 0.50 5.34
CA GLY A 15 8.37 0.05 5.53
C GLY A 15 7.54 0.20 4.26
N ALA A 16 7.60 1.35 3.60
CA ALA A 16 6.92 1.61 2.34
C ALA A 16 7.35 0.65 1.22
N SER A 17 8.66 0.35 1.12
CA SER A 17 9.17 -0.63 0.15
C SER A 17 8.65 -2.04 0.41
N ILE A 18 8.66 -2.49 1.66
CA ILE A 18 8.12 -3.82 2.06
C ILE A 18 6.64 -3.89 1.72
N VAL A 19 5.88 -2.84 2.03
CA VAL A 19 4.43 -2.78 1.76
C VAL A 19 4.14 -2.80 0.27
N SER A 20 4.90 -2.05 -0.53
CA SER A 20 4.78 -2.07 -1.99
C SER A 20 5.08 -3.45 -2.57
N GLN A 21 6.08 -4.16 -2.03
CA GLN A 21 6.41 -5.51 -2.45
C GLN A 21 5.31 -6.50 -2.08
N SER A 22 4.90 -6.55 -0.82
CA SER A 22 3.81 -7.43 -0.35
C SER A 22 2.50 -7.16 -1.08
N LYS A 23 2.20 -5.90 -1.40
CA LYS A 23 1.05 -5.54 -2.24
C LYS A 23 1.14 -6.19 -3.63
N THR A 24 2.31 -6.11 -4.26
CA THR A 24 2.53 -6.69 -5.59
C THR A 24 2.35 -8.21 -5.56
N GLU A 25 2.88 -8.87 -4.54
CA GLU A 25 2.73 -10.31 -4.32
C GLU A 25 1.25 -10.70 -4.13
N ILE A 26 0.54 -10.01 -3.23
CA ILE A 26 -0.89 -10.26 -2.97
C ILE A 26 -1.72 -10.05 -4.25
N VAL A 27 -1.52 -8.95 -4.97
CA VAL A 27 -2.26 -8.69 -6.23
C VAL A 27 -1.98 -9.77 -7.27
N THR A 28 -0.74 -10.25 -7.36
CA THR A 28 -0.36 -11.34 -8.26
C THR A 28 -1.09 -12.63 -7.91
N GLU A 29 -1.14 -12.98 -6.63
CA GLU A 29 -1.84 -14.18 -6.15
C GLU A 29 -3.36 -14.09 -6.38
N LEU A 30 -3.97 -12.93 -6.08
CA LEU A 30 -5.39 -12.69 -6.32
C LEU A 30 -5.75 -12.83 -7.81
N ASN A 31 -4.89 -12.33 -8.70
CA ASN A 31 -5.06 -12.48 -10.14
C ASN A 31 -4.89 -13.93 -10.59
N SER A 32 -3.93 -14.66 -10.02
CA SER A 32 -3.72 -16.09 -10.31
C SER A 32 -4.96 -16.91 -9.98
N ILE A 33 -5.55 -16.71 -8.81
CA ILE A 33 -6.78 -17.40 -8.40
C ILE A 33 -7.95 -16.99 -9.30
N SER A 34 -8.06 -15.70 -9.66
CA SER A 34 -9.11 -15.23 -10.57
C SER A 34 -9.01 -15.89 -11.95
N ASN A 35 -7.81 -16.08 -12.48
CA ASN A 35 -7.56 -16.77 -13.74
C ASN A 35 -7.91 -18.27 -13.65
N GLN A 36 -7.55 -18.93 -12.55
CA GLN A 36 -7.90 -20.33 -12.30
C GLN A 36 -9.42 -20.51 -12.23
N LEU A 37 -10.12 -19.64 -11.49
CA LEU A 37 -11.58 -19.66 -11.39
C LEU A 37 -12.23 -19.43 -12.77
N SER A 38 -11.74 -18.47 -13.56
CA SER A 38 -12.24 -18.23 -14.91
C SER A 38 -12.04 -19.44 -15.84
N GLY A 39 -10.92 -20.15 -15.71
CA GLY A 39 -10.63 -21.35 -16.50
C GLY A 39 -11.57 -22.52 -16.17
N ILE A 40 -11.94 -22.69 -14.90
CA ILE A 40 -12.84 -23.75 -14.44
C ILE A 40 -14.31 -23.42 -14.78
N GLY A 41 -14.70 -22.14 -14.71
CA GLY A 41 -16.06 -21.68 -14.97
C GLY A 41 -16.58 -22.01 -16.37
N ALA A 42 -15.70 -22.08 -17.36
CA ALA A 42 -16.07 -22.48 -18.73
C ALA A 42 -16.56 -23.94 -18.82
N ALA A 43 -16.17 -24.80 -17.87
CA ALA A 43 -16.55 -26.21 -17.83
C ALA A 43 -17.80 -26.47 -16.97
N TRP A 44 -18.25 -25.50 -16.17
CA TRP A 44 -19.35 -25.70 -15.21
C TRP A 44 -20.67 -25.19 -15.78
N THR A 45 -21.41 -26.11 -16.41
CA THR A 45 -22.80 -25.90 -16.86
C THR A 45 -23.76 -26.73 -16.01
N GLY A 46 -24.97 -26.22 -15.77
CA GLY A 46 -26.02 -26.92 -15.00
C GLY A 46 -26.21 -26.42 -13.56
N ALA A 47 -26.81 -27.23 -12.69
CA ALA A 47 -27.30 -26.83 -11.37
C ALA A 47 -26.22 -26.29 -10.40
N GLY A 48 -24.95 -26.60 -10.63
CA GLY A 48 -23.80 -26.06 -9.86
C GLY A 48 -23.25 -24.73 -10.38
N ALA A 49 -23.68 -24.25 -11.54
CA ALA A 49 -23.17 -23.02 -12.15
C ALA A 49 -23.52 -21.77 -11.32
N THR A 50 -24.71 -21.75 -10.71
CA THR A 50 -25.17 -20.60 -9.90
C THR A 50 -24.34 -20.42 -8.63
N SER A 51 -24.06 -21.49 -7.87
CA SER A 51 -23.27 -21.41 -6.65
C SER A 51 -21.81 -21.04 -6.93
N PHE A 52 -21.26 -21.50 -8.05
CA PHE A 52 -19.95 -21.07 -8.51
C PHE A 52 -19.92 -19.60 -8.90
N GLN A 53 -20.90 -19.14 -9.67
CA GLN A 53 -20.98 -17.73 -10.06
C GLN A 53 -21.06 -16.82 -8.84
N GLN A 54 -21.82 -17.22 -7.81
CA GLN A 54 -21.87 -16.50 -6.52
C GLN A 54 -20.51 -16.47 -5.82
N THR A 55 -19.81 -17.61 -5.78
CA THR A 55 -18.46 -17.70 -5.18
C THR A 55 -17.45 -16.85 -5.94
N PHE A 56 -17.50 -16.86 -7.28
CA PHE A 56 -16.64 -16.05 -8.13
C PHE A 56 -16.90 -14.55 -7.94
N GLN A 57 -18.16 -14.13 -7.85
CA GLN A 57 -18.50 -12.73 -7.56
C GLN A 57 -18.00 -12.31 -6.18
N ALA A 58 -18.22 -13.14 -5.16
CA ALA A 58 -17.73 -12.88 -3.80
C ALA A 58 -16.19 -12.80 -3.76
N TRP A 59 -15.50 -13.66 -4.51
CA TRP A 59 -14.05 -13.63 -4.67
C TRP A 59 -13.58 -12.32 -5.30
N ALA A 60 -14.18 -11.92 -6.42
CA ALA A 60 -13.83 -10.68 -7.11
C ALA A 60 -14.04 -9.45 -6.22
N GLU A 61 -15.14 -9.41 -5.46
CA GLU A 61 -15.43 -8.33 -4.52
C GLU A 61 -14.40 -8.27 -3.39
N LYS A 62 -14.10 -9.41 -2.74
CA LYS A 62 -13.11 -9.48 -1.66
C LYS A 62 -11.72 -9.10 -2.15
N SER A 63 -11.33 -9.59 -3.34
CA SER A 63 -10.05 -9.25 -3.98
C SER A 63 -9.93 -7.75 -4.20
N LYS A 64 -10.99 -7.10 -4.72
CA LYS A 64 -11.03 -5.65 -4.91
C LYS A 64 -10.89 -4.88 -3.59
N ARG A 65 -11.58 -5.32 -2.52
CA ARG A 65 -11.46 -4.70 -1.19
C ARG A 65 -10.03 -4.77 -0.66
N ILE A 66 -9.36 -5.90 -0.80
CA ILE A 66 -7.96 -6.08 -0.37
C ILE A 66 -7.05 -5.15 -1.16
N THR A 67 -7.13 -5.14 -2.49
CA THR A 67 -6.31 -4.28 -3.34
C THR A 67 -6.52 -2.79 -3.03
N ASN A 68 -7.77 -2.38 -2.77
CA ASN A 68 -8.07 -0.99 -2.39
C ASN A 68 -7.46 -0.62 -1.04
N ALA A 69 -7.59 -1.48 -0.03
CA ALA A 69 -7.00 -1.23 1.29
C ALA A 69 -5.46 -1.13 1.22
N LEU A 70 -4.82 -1.96 0.37
CA LEU A 70 -3.38 -1.89 0.13
C LEU A 70 -2.97 -0.60 -0.59
N ASN A 71 -3.76 -0.11 -1.55
CA ASN A 71 -3.53 1.18 -2.20
C ASN A 71 -3.62 2.33 -1.20
N GLU A 72 -4.65 2.33 -0.35
CA GLU A 72 -4.84 3.36 0.67
C GLU A 72 -3.72 3.33 1.72
N PHE A 73 -3.31 2.14 2.15
CA PHE A 73 -2.20 1.99 3.08
C PHE A 73 -0.87 2.48 2.50
N GLU A 74 -0.56 2.16 1.24
CA GLU A 74 0.62 2.68 0.56
C GLU A 74 0.58 4.21 0.46
N GLN A 75 -0.58 4.78 0.11
CA GLN A 75 -0.75 6.24 0.04
C GLN A 75 -0.51 6.89 1.42
N ASN A 76 -1.10 6.34 2.47
CA ASN A 76 -0.92 6.83 3.84
C ASN A 76 0.55 6.81 4.29
N LEU A 77 1.32 5.79 3.87
CA LEU A 77 2.76 5.74 4.15
C LEU A 77 3.54 6.84 3.42
N ARG A 78 3.21 7.09 2.15
CA ARG A 78 3.84 8.16 1.34
C ARG A 78 3.50 9.55 1.88
N ASP A 79 2.25 9.75 2.30
CA ASP A 79 1.79 11.01 2.89
C ASP A 79 2.45 11.26 4.25
N SER A 80 2.60 10.22 5.06
CA SER A 80 3.36 10.28 6.31
C SER A 80 4.80 10.69 6.06
N GLN A 81 5.50 10.03 5.12
CA GLN A 81 6.87 10.37 4.76
C GLN A 81 7.00 11.84 4.31
N THR A 82 6.09 12.32 3.45
CA THR A 82 6.08 13.70 2.96
C THR A 82 5.90 14.70 4.11
N THR A 83 5.00 14.39 5.06
CA THR A 83 4.73 15.23 6.23
C THR A 83 5.94 15.31 7.16
N TYR A 84 6.62 14.19 7.38
CA TYR A 84 7.85 14.14 8.19
C TYR A 84 8.97 15.00 7.57
N THR A 85 9.23 14.84 6.26
CA THR A 85 10.25 15.64 5.55
C THR A 85 9.94 17.14 5.58
N ALA A 86 8.69 17.55 5.32
CA ALA A 86 8.30 18.96 5.33
C ALA A 86 8.46 19.62 6.71
N THR A 87 8.18 18.88 7.79
CA THR A 87 8.33 19.35 9.17
C THR A 87 9.81 19.55 9.53
N ASP A 88 10.69 18.66 9.07
CA ASP A 88 12.13 18.75 9.28
C ASP A 88 12.74 19.93 8.52
N ASP A 89 12.40 20.11 7.24
CA ASP A 89 12.88 21.24 6.42
C ASP A 89 12.46 22.59 7.02
N THR A 90 11.23 22.69 7.52
CA THR A 90 10.74 23.88 8.22
C THR A 90 11.55 24.17 9.49
N SER A 91 11.86 23.14 10.27
CA SER A 91 12.64 23.25 11.52
C SER A 91 14.10 23.67 11.24
N LYS A 92 14.72 23.08 10.20
CA LYS A 92 16.06 23.46 9.72
C LYS A 92 16.10 24.91 9.24
N ALA A 93 15.12 25.33 8.44
CA ALA A 93 15.04 26.71 7.94
C ALA A 93 14.88 27.71 9.09
N ALA A 94 14.02 27.42 10.08
CA ALA A 94 13.84 28.25 11.27
C ALA A 94 15.13 28.34 12.10
N HIS A 95 15.82 27.21 12.29
CA HIS A 95 17.09 27.16 13.02
C HIS A 95 18.20 27.96 12.32
N ASN A 96 18.37 27.79 11.01
CA ASN A 96 19.35 28.53 10.21
C ASN A 96 19.06 30.04 10.24
N LYS A 97 17.79 30.42 10.14
CA LYS A 97 17.37 31.83 10.25
C LYS A 97 17.66 32.42 11.64
N PHE A 98 17.50 31.62 12.70
CA PHE A 98 17.83 32.05 14.06
C PHE A 98 19.35 32.20 14.24
N MET A 99 20.14 31.21 13.82
CA MET A 99 21.62 31.28 13.87
C MET A 99 22.17 32.46 13.08
N GLY A 100 21.65 32.73 11.87
CA GLY A 100 22.04 33.88 11.06
C GLY A 100 21.64 35.25 11.61
N ARG A 101 20.84 35.31 12.68
CA ARG A 101 20.53 36.55 13.42
C ARG A 101 21.41 36.75 14.65
N LEU A 102 22.14 35.72 15.07
CA LEU A 102 23.04 35.75 16.22
C LEU A 102 24.51 35.95 15.85
N GLY A 103 24.85 35.84 14.57
CA GLY A 103 26.11 36.30 13.98
C GLY A 103 25.92 37.62 13.25
#